data_AF-A0A2D6K6A1-F1
#
_entry.id   AF-A0A2D6K6A1-F1
#
_cell.length_a   1.000
_cell.length_b   1.000
_cell.length_c   1.000
_cell.angle_alpha   90.00
_cell.angle_beta   90.00
_cell.angle_gamma   90.00
#
_symmetry.space_group_name_H-M   'P 1'
#
loop_
_entity.id
_entity.type
_entity.pdbx_description
1 polymer ?
#
loop_
_entity_poly.entity_id
_entity_poly.type
_entity_poly.pdbx_seq_one_letter_code
_entity_poly.pdbx_strand_id
1 'polypeptide(L)'
;MTQNRNKLIQLFIGNVVNVVVHRILERATQEEILRKRYDKESLVSFNVAQRYRNNIHPVQRELPEHDKAKIREEVIRRVKNELHIRISKEYKGINLQNLESTVDKVLQELLVGS
;
A
#
# COMPACT_ATOMS: atom_id res chain seq x y z
N MET A 1 -17.40 15.75 14.48
CA MET A 1 -17.74 14.44 13.90
C MET A 1 -16.59 13.48 14.19
N THR A 2 -16.78 12.55 15.12
CA THR A 2 -15.79 11.51 15.44
C THR A 2 -15.66 10.60 14.22
N GLN A 3 -14.60 10.75 13.43
CA GLN A 3 -14.36 9.85 12.30
C GLN A 3 -14.27 8.42 12.83
N ASN A 4 -15.04 7.50 12.24
CA ASN A 4 -15.02 6.10 12.63
C ASN A 4 -13.62 5.53 12.34
N ARG A 5 -12.87 5.22 13.40
CA ARG A 5 -11.51 4.64 13.34
C ARG A 5 -11.41 3.48 12.36
N ASN A 6 -12.39 2.59 12.33
CA ASN A 6 -12.40 1.45 11.42
C ASN A 6 -12.47 1.89 9.96
N LYS A 7 -13.23 2.94 9.65
CA LYS A 7 -13.30 3.52 8.31
C LYS A 7 -11.95 4.13 7.90
N LEU A 8 -11.26 4.81 8.83
CA LEU A 8 -9.93 5.36 8.57
C LEU A 8 -8.89 4.27 8.32
N ILE A 9 -8.93 3.17 9.07
CA ILE A 9 -8.09 1.98 8.84
C ILE A 9 -8.37 1.39 7.46
N GLN A 10 -9.64 1.27 7.05
CA GLN A 10 -9.98 0.75 5.71
C GLN A 10 -9.48 1.68 4.59
N LEU A 11 -9.59 2.99 4.76
CA LEU A 11 -9.08 3.98 3.81
C LEU A 11 -7.54 3.96 3.75
N PHE A 12 -6.89 3.82 4.89
CA PHE A 12 -5.44 3.63 4.98
C PHE A 12 -5.01 2.38 4.21
N ILE A 13 -5.61 1.21 4.52
CA ILE A 13 -5.34 -0.05 3.84
C ILE A 13 -5.53 0.08 2.32
N GLY A 14 -6.63 0.68 1.85
CA GLY A 14 -6.88 0.85 0.42
C GLY A 14 -5.79 1.64 -0.29
N ASN A 15 -5.29 2.71 0.34
CA ASN A 15 -4.20 3.50 -0.24
C ASN A 15 -2.85 2.79 -0.15
N VAL A 16 -2.56 2.05 0.92
CA VAL A 16 -1.34 1.21 1.01
C VAL A 16 -1.34 0.16 -0.09
N VAL A 17 -2.47 -0.50 -0.35
CA VAL A 17 -2.62 -1.47 -1.45
C VAL A 17 -2.25 -0.81 -2.78
N ASN A 18 -2.77 0.38 -3.06
CA ASN A 18 -2.44 1.11 -4.28
C ASN A 18 -0.94 1.44 -4.38
N VAL A 19 -0.31 1.93 -3.30
CA VAL A 19 1.14 2.19 -3.28
C VAL A 19 1.92 0.94 -3.68
N VAL A 20 1.64 -0.19 -3.03
CA VAL A 20 2.38 -1.43 -3.25
C VAL A 20 2.17 -1.95 -4.68
N VAL A 21 0.92 -1.94 -5.16
CA VAL A 21 0.58 -2.37 -6.53
C VAL A 21 1.32 -1.51 -7.55
N HIS A 22 1.27 -0.19 -7.42
CA HIS A 22 1.94 0.72 -8.36
C HIS A 22 3.47 0.58 -8.33
N ARG A 23 4.09 0.46 -7.15
CA ARG A 23 5.54 0.20 -7.04
C ARG A 23 5.95 -1.12 -7.72
N ILE A 24 5.13 -2.16 -7.63
CA ILE A 24 5.40 -3.44 -8.30
C ILE A 24 5.26 -3.32 -9.81
N LEU A 25 4.24 -2.61 -10.29
CA LEU A 25 3.99 -2.44 -11.72
C LEU A 25 5.02 -1.54 -12.40
N GLU A 26 5.47 -0.50 -11.70
CA GLU A 26 6.56 0.35 -12.14
C GLU A 26 7.84 -0.47 -12.40
N ARG A 27 8.14 -1.44 -11.54
CA ARG A 27 9.29 -2.34 -11.69
C ARG A 27 9.06 -3.44 -12.73
N ALA A 28 7.81 -3.80 -12.98
CA ALA A 28 7.44 -4.86 -13.93
C ALA A 28 7.50 -4.40 -15.39
N THR A 29 7.35 -3.09 -15.65
CA THR A 29 7.35 -2.53 -17.00
C THR A 29 8.66 -1.86 -17.37
N GLN A 30 9.06 -1.99 -18.64
CA GLN A 30 10.20 -1.27 -19.21
C GLN A 30 9.78 0.03 -19.91
N GLU A 31 8.47 0.25 -20.09
CA GLU A 31 7.94 1.41 -20.79
C GLU A 31 7.97 2.65 -19.89
N GLU A 32 8.81 3.63 -20.23
CA GLU A 32 9.05 4.82 -19.40
C GLU A 32 7.78 5.62 -19.08
N ILE A 33 6.85 5.71 -20.04
CA ILE A 33 5.57 6.41 -19.86
C ILE A 33 4.75 5.74 -18.75
N LEU A 34 4.64 4.41 -18.78
CA LEU A 34 3.95 3.64 -17.74
C LEU A 34 4.66 3.71 -16.40
N ARG A 35 6.00 3.67 -16.38
CA ARG A 35 6.78 3.84 -15.16
C ARG A 35 6.49 5.18 -14.48
N LYS A 36 6.59 6.29 -15.21
CA LYS A 36 6.31 7.63 -14.69
C LYS A 36 4.88 7.75 -14.15
N ARG A 37 3.92 7.11 -14.83
CA ARG A 37 2.53 7.07 -14.37
C ARG A 37 2.39 6.33 -13.05
N TYR A 38 2.94 5.13 -12.94
CA TYR A 38 2.86 4.33 -11.73
C TYR A 38 3.61 4.96 -10.55
N ASP A 39 4.76 5.58 -10.78
CA ASP A 39 5.46 6.34 -9.76
C ASP A 39 4.60 7.49 -9.21
N LYS A 40 3.99 8.29 -10.11
CA LYS A 40 3.07 9.36 -9.71
C LYS A 40 1.86 8.83 -8.93
N GLU A 41 1.21 7.77 -9.39
CA GLU A 41 0.05 7.16 -8.73
C GLU A 41 0.42 6.55 -7.36
N SER A 42 1.61 5.95 -7.26
CA SER A 42 2.21 5.47 -6.01
C SER A 42 2.40 6.63 -5.01
N LEU A 43 3.03 7.73 -5.44
CA LEU A 43 3.29 8.90 -4.58
C LEU A 43 1.99 9.55 -4.08
N VAL A 44 1.00 9.71 -4.95
CA VAL A 44 -0.32 10.24 -4.56
C VAL A 44 -0.96 9.35 -3.50
N SER A 45 -1.00 8.04 -3.74
CA SER A 45 -1.57 7.07 -2.80
C SER A 45 -0.82 7.05 -1.47
N PHE A 46 0.51 7.21 -1.50
CA PHE A 46 1.34 7.26 -0.30
C PHE A 46 0.99 8.48 0.57
N ASN A 47 0.89 9.66 -0.04
CA ASN A 47 0.52 10.88 0.67
C ASN A 47 -0.88 10.79 1.29
N VAL A 48 -1.82 10.15 0.60
CA VAL A 48 -3.17 9.91 1.12
C VAL A 48 -3.16 8.89 2.27
N ALA A 49 -2.40 7.80 2.14
CA ALA A 49 -2.22 6.83 3.22
C ALA A 49 -1.63 7.49 4.47
N GLN A 50 -0.61 8.32 4.32
CA GLN A 50 0.01 9.05 5.43
C GLN A 50 -1.00 9.96 6.14
N ARG A 51 -1.85 10.69 5.39
CA ARG A 51 -2.93 11.49 5.97
C ARG A 51 -3.91 10.65 6.78
N TYR A 52 -4.32 9.47 6.29
CA TYR A 52 -5.19 8.58 7.05
C TYR A 52 -4.50 8.01 8.28
N ARG A 53 -3.23 7.61 8.19
CA ARG A 53 -2.44 7.15 9.34
C ARG A 53 -2.39 8.18 10.47
N ASN A 54 -2.23 9.46 10.12
CA ASN A 54 -2.20 10.57 11.07
C ASN A 54 -3.57 10.80 11.74
N ASN A 55 -4.67 10.39 11.10
CA ASN A 55 -6.02 10.53 11.62
C ASN A 55 -6.52 9.31 12.43
N ILE A 56 -5.93 8.12 12.26
CA ILE A 56 -6.35 6.90 12.97
C ILE A 56 -6.06 6.98 14.47
N HIS A 57 -4.96 7.65 14.83
CA HIS A 57 -4.46 7.75 16.20
C HIS A 57 -3.59 9.01 16.31
N PRO A 58 -3.50 9.68 17.49
CA PRO A 58 -2.55 10.78 17.68
C PRO A 58 -1.17 10.39 17.15
N VAL A 59 -0.63 11.24 16.28
CA VAL A 59 0.58 11.04 15.45
C VAL A 59 1.77 10.49 16.24
N GLN A 60 1.85 10.81 17.53
CA GLN A 60 2.93 10.46 18.44
C GLN A 60 2.83 9.06 19.05
N ARG A 61 1.78 8.29 18.73
CA ARG A 61 1.60 6.93 19.24
C ARG A 61 1.58 5.91 18.11
N GLU A 62 2.32 4.84 18.33
CA GLU A 62 2.27 3.66 17.48
C GLU A 62 0.85 3.07 17.45
N LEU A 63 0.49 2.48 16.32
CA LEU A 63 -0.72 1.67 16.26
C LEU A 63 -0.57 0.47 17.20
N PRO A 64 -1.64 0.01 17.86
CA PRO A 64 -1.61 -1.26 18.58
C PRO A 64 -1.13 -2.41 17.70
N GLU A 65 -0.35 -3.34 18.26
CA GLU A 65 0.21 -4.48 17.51
C GLU A 65 -0.85 -5.30 16.79
N HIS A 66 -2.02 -5.49 17.40
CA HIS A 66 -3.13 -6.20 16.78
C HIS A 66 -3.65 -5.51 15.50
N ASP A 67 -3.65 -4.17 15.46
CA ASP A 67 -4.01 -3.43 14.25
C ASP A 67 -2.90 -3.49 13.21
N LYS A 68 -1.62 -3.40 13.62
CA LYS A 68 -0.48 -3.53 12.70
C LYS A 68 -0.53 -4.88 11.98
N ALA A 69 -0.72 -5.97 12.73
CA ALA A 69 -0.84 -7.33 12.18
C ALA A 69 -2.03 -7.45 11.21
N LYS A 70 -3.22 -6.96 11.63
CA LYS A 70 -4.44 -7.00 10.81
C LYS A 70 -4.30 -6.19 9.51
N ILE A 71 -3.69 -5.00 9.59
CA ILE A 71 -3.41 -4.15 8.43
C ILE A 71 -2.47 -4.88 7.48
N ARG A 72 -1.37 -5.44 7.99
CA ARG A 72 -0.38 -6.16 7.18
C ARG A 72 -1.02 -7.32 6.42
N GLU A 73 -1.74 -8.19 7.12
CA GLU A 73 -2.41 -9.34 6.52
C GLU A 73 -3.39 -8.91 5.42
N GLU A 74 -4.22 -7.90 5.71
CA GLU A 74 -5.22 -7.42 4.76
C GLU A 74 -4.60 -6.74 3.53
N VAL A 75 -3.52 -5.99 3.70
CA VAL A 75 -2.76 -5.40 2.58
C VAL A 75 -2.17 -6.51 1.71
N ILE A 76 -1.46 -7.49 2.29
CA ILE A 76 -0.87 -8.61 1.54
C ILE A 76 -1.94 -9.32 0.73
N ARG A 77 -3.06 -9.68 1.36
CA ARG A 77 -4.17 -10.37 0.72
C ARG A 77 -4.72 -9.59 -0.47
N ARG A 78 -4.98 -8.29 -0.30
CA ARG A 78 -5.54 -7.44 -1.36
C ARG A 78 -4.56 -7.18 -2.49
N VAL A 79 -3.30 -6.90 -2.20
CA VAL A 79 -2.25 -6.72 -3.22
C VAL A 79 -2.07 -8.00 -4.03
N LYS A 80 -1.99 -9.15 -3.38
CA LYS A 80 -1.85 -10.45 -4.05
C LYS A 80 -3.02 -10.70 -5.01
N ASN A 81 -4.25 -10.45 -4.58
CA ASN A 81 -5.44 -10.60 -5.43
C ASN A 81 -5.40 -9.65 -6.64
N GLU A 82 -5.09 -8.37 -6.44
CA GLU A 82 -5.00 -7.38 -7.50
C GLU A 82 -3.93 -7.74 -8.54
N LEU A 83 -2.75 -8.17 -8.09
CA LEU A 83 -1.67 -8.58 -9.00
C LEU A 83 -2.00 -9.89 -9.74
N HIS A 84 -2.67 -10.85 -9.10
CA HIS A 84 -3.16 -12.03 -9.80
C HIS A 84 -4.16 -11.67 -10.90
N ILE A 85 -5.06 -10.71 -10.65
CA ILE A 85 -5.98 -10.19 -11.69
C ILE A 85 -5.21 -9.54 -12.85
N ARG A 86 -4.09 -8.85 -12.58
CA ARG A 86 -3.27 -8.24 -13.63
C ARG A 86 -2.51 -9.31 -14.44
N ILE A 87 -1.94 -10.30 -13.78
CA ILE A 87 -1.29 -11.45 -14.41
C ILE A 87 -2.28 -12.20 -15.30
N SER A 88 -3.52 -12.43 -14.83
CA SER A 88 -4.56 -13.09 -15.64
C SER A 88 -5.01 -12.26 -16.85
N LYS A 89 -4.74 -10.95 -16.85
CA LYS A 89 -4.92 -10.03 -17.98
C LYS A 89 -3.65 -9.87 -18.82
N GLU A 90 -2.73 -10.82 -18.73
CA GLU A 90 -1.48 -10.90 -19.51
C GLU A 90 -0.46 -9.79 -19.22
N TYR A 91 -0.54 -9.11 -18.07
CA TYR A 91 0.53 -8.21 -17.63
C TYR A 91 1.80 -9.03 -17.34
N LYS A 92 2.88 -8.74 -18.08
CA LYS A 92 4.16 -9.44 -17.97
C LYS A 92 5.08 -8.76 -16.95
N GLY A 93 6.08 -9.50 -16.46
CA GLY A 93 7.15 -8.95 -15.61
C GLY A 93 6.78 -8.76 -14.13
N ILE A 94 5.54 -9.06 -13.72
CA ILE A 94 5.14 -8.99 -12.31
C ILE A 94 5.77 -10.15 -11.53
N ASN A 95 6.65 -9.84 -10.58
CA ASN A 95 7.27 -10.81 -9.68
C ASN A 95 6.65 -10.72 -8.27
N LEU A 96 6.02 -11.81 -7.83
CA LEU A 96 5.37 -11.90 -6.51
C LEU A 96 6.31 -12.35 -5.39
N GLN A 97 7.53 -12.82 -5.69
CA GLN A 97 8.48 -13.36 -4.71
C GLN A 97 8.82 -12.34 -3.61
N ASN A 98 8.89 -11.07 -3.98
CA ASN A 98 9.23 -9.97 -3.06
C ASN A 98 8.01 -9.17 -2.58
N LEU A 99 6.79 -9.68 -2.78
CA LEU A 99 5.55 -9.00 -2.44
C LEU A 99 5.49 -8.62 -0.96
N GLU A 100 5.66 -9.59 -0.07
CA GLU A 100 5.60 -9.35 1.38
C GLU A 100 6.67 -8.35 1.82
N SER A 101 7.91 -8.51 1.35
CA SER A 101 8.98 -7.56 1.66
C SER A 101 8.70 -6.14 1.16
N THR A 102 7.95 -5.99 0.06
CA THR A 102 7.55 -4.68 -0.48
C THR A 102 6.45 -4.07 0.38
N VAL A 103 5.49 -4.88 0.83
CA VAL A 103 4.46 -4.46 1.78
C VAL A 103 5.10 -4.01 3.09
N ASP A 104 6.03 -4.80 3.63
CA ASP A 104 6.69 -4.51 4.91
C ASP A 104 7.46 -3.20 4.85
N LYS A 105 8.20 -2.93 3.76
CA LYS A 105 8.88 -1.65 3.56
C LYS A 105 7.91 -0.47 3.51
N VAL A 106 6.83 -0.57 2.73
CA VAL A 106 5.82 0.51 2.64
C VAL A 106 5.14 0.75 3.99
N LEU A 107 4.81 -0.30 4.73
CA LEU A 107 4.23 -0.16 6.06
C LEU A 107 5.24 0.43 7.06
N GLN A 108 6.51 0.04 7.01
CA GLN A 108 7.54 0.66 7.82
C GLN A 108 7.64 2.16 7.55
N GLU A 109 7.74 2.58 6.29
CA GLU A 109 7.77 4.00 5.87
C GLU A 109 6.55 4.80 6.39
N LEU A 110 5.38 4.17 6.47
CA LEU A 110 4.14 4.82 6.87
C LEU A 110 3.85 4.75 8.38
N LEU A 111 4.37 3.73 9.08
CA LEU A 111 4.04 3.47 10.49
C LEU A 111 5.12 3.95 11.44
N VAL A 112 6.38 3.92 11.01
CA VAL A 112 7.56 4.40 11.74
C VAL A 112 8.05 5.58 10.91
N GLY A 113 7.69 6.80 11.33
CA GLY A 113 8.06 8.01 10.60
C GLY A 113 9.55 8.02 10.27
N SER A 114 9.89 8.46 9.06
CA SER A 114 11.26 8.70 8.60
C SER A 114 12.03 9.61 9.56
#